data_AF-A0A7Z2SMU5-F1
#
_entry.id   AF-A0A7Z2SMU5-F1
#
_cell.length_a   1.000
_cell.length_b   1.000
_cell.length_c   1.000
_cell.angle_alpha   90.00
_cell.angle_beta   90.00
_cell.angle_gamma   90.00
#
_symmetry.space_group_name_H-M   'P 1'
#
loop_
_entity.id
_entity.type
_entity.pdbx_description
1 polymer ?
#
loop_
_entity_poly.entity_id
_entity_poly.type
_entity_poly.pdbx_seq_one_letter_code
_entity_poly.pdbx_strand_id
1 'polypeptide(L)'
;MRSSLHCSLPDFDFLTYLVENLGYVAVTKIAPNAARIRFQPETVSQTSIAAALYCLADMGVERTIISHPGQFVEKLVPSFAQTIAYFAEQTAASHPKTSRAFAGRELPLEMLASADKALASLFAHWIDSKQVYDSAKLADVLPDSLRGRFILVEPVDGRLTITEVGPGFEIFGETWRKNARGLPMEEQPDYNYGQWVQGIYRRVQETLVPRLDEVNATIRRPDRNDSIHCHYQRLILPFTCKGNGGTCLLGASAVDFWKQQSALDRRAVEECPA
;
A
#
# COMPACT_ATOMS: atom_id res chain seq x y z
N MET A 1 -6.59 6.13 -20.28
CA MET A 1 -5.46 5.86 -19.38
C MET A 1 -4.84 7.13 -18.81
N ARG A 2 -4.27 8.05 -19.62
CA ARG A 2 -3.76 9.35 -19.09
C ARG A 2 -4.83 10.22 -18.43
N SER A 3 -6.04 10.26 -18.99
CA SER A 3 -7.19 10.98 -18.41
C SER A 3 -7.76 10.35 -17.13
N SER A 4 -7.40 9.10 -16.85
CA SER A 4 -7.94 8.32 -15.73
C SER A 4 -7.15 8.54 -14.43
N LEU A 5 -5.94 9.10 -14.53
CA LEU A 5 -4.97 9.19 -13.44
C LEU A 5 -4.62 10.64 -13.05
N HIS A 6 -5.30 11.63 -13.65
CA HIS A 6 -5.25 13.07 -13.34
C HIS A 6 -3.92 13.59 -12.73
N CYS A 7 -2.80 13.25 -13.37
CA CYS A 7 -1.50 13.72 -12.96
C CYS A 7 -1.19 15.00 -13.75
N SER A 8 -1.36 16.16 -13.12
CA SER A 8 -1.16 17.49 -13.71
C SER A 8 0.28 17.99 -13.52
N LEU A 9 1.27 17.15 -13.80
CA LEU A 9 2.67 17.57 -13.84
C LEU A 9 3.16 17.47 -15.30
N PRO A 10 3.65 18.58 -15.91
CA PRO A 10 4.05 18.59 -17.31
C PRO A 10 5.17 17.59 -17.64
N ASP A 11 5.97 17.19 -16.65
CA ASP A 11 7.09 16.25 -16.77
C ASP A 11 6.81 14.86 -16.16
N PHE A 12 5.54 14.51 -15.91
CA PHE A 12 5.21 13.21 -15.32
C PHE A 12 5.46 12.05 -16.29
N ASP A 13 6.56 11.33 -16.08
CA ASP A 13 6.84 10.08 -16.79
C ASP A 13 6.00 8.93 -16.23
N PHE A 14 4.82 8.79 -16.82
CA PHE A 14 3.84 7.75 -16.49
C PHE A 14 4.42 6.33 -16.54
N LEU A 15 5.26 6.03 -17.53
CA LEU A 15 5.84 4.70 -17.68
C LEU A 15 6.85 4.42 -16.57
N THR A 16 7.61 5.43 -16.17
CA THR A 16 8.54 5.32 -15.05
C THR A 16 7.80 5.17 -13.73
N TYR A 17 6.71 5.91 -13.53
CA TYR A 17 5.86 5.77 -12.35
C TYR A 17 5.27 4.36 -12.19
N LEU A 18 4.69 3.80 -13.25
CA LEU A 18 4.13 2.44 -13.24
C LEU A 18 5.17 1.39 -12.86
N VAL A 19 6.37 1.51 -13.43
CA VAL A 19 7.49 0.59 -13.26
C VAL A 19 8.11 0.67 -11.87
N GLU A 20 8.29 1.89 -11.35
CA GLU A 20 8.95 2.12 -10.07
C GLU A 20 8.04 1.89 -8.87
N ASN A 21 6.74 2.20 -9.00
CA ASN A 21 5.85 2.30 -7.85
C ASN A 21 4.69 1.32 -7.87
N LEU A 22 4.15 0.98 -9.05
CA LEU A 22 2.94 0.17 -9.16
C LEU A 22 3.21 -1.30 -9.52
N GLY A 23 4.49 -1.70 -9.50
CA GLY A 23 4.91 -3.08 -9.71
C GLY A 23 4.76 -3.59 -11.13
N TYR A 24 4.63 -2.68 -12.11
CA TYR A 24 4.56 -3.04 -13.53
C TYR A 24 5.94 -3.36 -14.10
N VAL A 25 5.95 -4.15 -15.17
CA VAL A 25 7.11 -4.42 -16.00
C VAL A 25 6.89 -3.74 -17.35
N ALA A 26 7.81 -2.88 -17.77
CA ALA A 26 7.80 -2.34 -19.13
C ALA A 26 8.60 -3.26 -20.05
N VAL A 27 7.98 -3.65 -21.17
CA VAL A 27 8.62 -4.46 -22.22
C VAL A 27 8.58 -3.66 -23.52
N THR A 28 9.76 -3.38 -24.08
CA THR A 28 9.91 -2.63 -25.33
C THR A 28 10.67 -3.46 -26.33
N LYS A 29 10.06 -3.81 -27.47
CA LYS A 29 10.76 -4.49 -28.56
C LYS A 29 11.82 -3.55 -29.16
N ILE A 30 13.06 -4.01 -29.26
CA ILE A 30 14.19 -3.23 -29.80
C ILE A 30 14.76 -3.81 -31.09
N ALA A 31 14.56 -5.11 -31.33
CA ALA A 31 14.92 -5.79 -32.57
C ALA A 31 13.98 -7.00 -32.81
N PRO A 32 14.03 -7.68 -33.97
CA PRO A 32 13.15 -8.82 -34.26
C PRO A 32 13.16 -9.91 -33.17
N ASN A 33 14.33 -10.24 -32.64
CA ASN A 33 14.55 -11.24 -31.58
C ASN A 33 15.07 -10.65 -30.26
N ALA A 34 14.91 -9.33 -30.04
CA ALA A 34 15.38 -8.66 -28.84
C ALA A 34 14.38 -7.66 -28.24
N ALA A 35 14.30 -7.63 -26.91
CA ALA A 35 13.50 -6.67 -26.17
C ALA A 35 14.31 -6.03 -25.02
N ARG A 36 13.94 -4.81 -24.65
CA ARG A 36 14.36 -4.16 -23.41
C ARG A 36 13.26 -4.34 -22.37
N ILE A 37 13.65 -4.75 -21.17
CA ILE A 37 12.78 -4.92 -20.00
C ILE A 37 13.21 -3.91 -18.95
N ARG A 38 12.24 -3.21 -18.37
CA ARG A 38 12.45 -2.33 -17.22
C ARG A 38 11.50 -2.68 -16.10
N PHE A 39 12.02 -2.94 -14.91
CA PHE A 39 11.26 -3.24 -13.71
C PHE A 39 12.03 -2.84 -12.45
N GLN A 40 11.30 -2.58 -11.36
CA GLN A 40 11.86 -2.37 -10.03
C GLN A 40 11.76 -3.68 -9.22
N PRO A 41 12.88 -4.36 -8.91
CA PRO A 41 12.86 -5.66 -8.22
C PRO A 41 12.10 -5.68 -6.89
N GLU A 42 12.10 -4.55 -6.17
CA GLU A 42 11.46 -4.42 -4.86
C GLU A 42 9.95 -4.24 -4.92
N THR A 43 9.40 -3.72 -6.03
CA THR A 43 7.96 -3.42 -6.15
C THR A 43 7.26 -4.25 -7.22
N VAL A 44 8.00 -4.94 -8.08
CA VAL A 44 7.43 -5.73 -9.18
C VAL A 44 6.47 -6.81 -8.67
N SER A 45 5.28 -6.90 -9.28
CA SER A 45 4.29 -7.92 -8.93
C SER A 45 4.54 -9.23 -9.68
N GLN A 46 4.23 -10.37 -9.06
CA GLN A 46 4.35 -11.68 -9.70
C GLN A 46 3.49 -11.78 -10.97
N THR A 47 2.30 -11.17 -10.96
CA THR A 47 1.40 -11.09 -12.12
C THR A 47 2.04 -10.31 -13.27
N SER A 48 2.70 -9.19 -12.99
CA SER A 48 3.38 -8.39 -14.01
C SER A 48 4.61 -9.10 -14.57
N ILE A 49 5.34 -9.87 -13.76
CA ILE A 49 6.43 -10.73 -14.25
C ILE A 49 5.87 -11.81 -15.18
N ALA A 50 4.84 -12.53 -14.75
CA ALA A 50 4.21 -13.56 -15.57
C ALA A 50 3.72 -13.00 -16.92
N ALA A 51 3.01 -11.86 -16.89
CA ALA A 51 2.54 -11.19 -18.09
C ALA A 51 3.70 -10.76 -19.02
N ALA A 52 4.80 -10.24 -18.47
CA ALA A 52 5.97 -9.88 -19.25
C ALA A 52 6.63 -11.10 -19.90
N LEU A 53 6.74 -12.22 -19.18
CA LEU A 53 7.30 -13.47 -19.72
C LEU A 53 6.44 -14.04 -20.85
N TYR A 54 5.12 -14.05 -20.71
CA TYR A 54 4.22 -14.45 -21.79
C TYR A 54 4.37 -13.51 -23.01
N CYS A 55 4.40 -12.20 -22.78
CA CYS A 55 4.60 -11.22 -23.84
C CYS A 55 5.91 -11.46 -24.61
N LEU A 56 7.02 -11.71 -23.92
CA LEU A 56 8.32 -12.02 -24.52
C LEU A 56 8.30 -13.31 -25.35
N ALA A 57 7.63 -14.35 -24.85
CA ALA A 57 7.47 -15.62 -25.57
C ALA A 57 6.68 -15.43 -26.86
N ASP A 58 5.54 -14.73 -26.80
CA ASP A 58 4.71 -14.43 -27.99
C ASP A 58 5.46 -13.59 -29.02
N MET A 59 6.35 -12.70 -28.58
CA MET A 59 7.17 -11.89 -29.47
C MET A 59 8.33 -12.64 -30.13
N GLY A 60 8.61 -13.89 -29.73
CA GLY A 60 9.75 -14.66 -30.21
C GLY A 60 11.10 -14.06 -29.80
N VAL A 61 11.17 -13.42 -28.63
CA VAL A 61 12.39 -12.76 -28.15
C VAL A 61 13.37 -13.79 -27.61
N GLU A 62 14.60 -13.77 -28.13
CA GLU A 62 15.68 -14.64 -27.67
C GLU A 62 16.58 -13.94 -26.66
N ARG A 63 16.75 -12.62 -26.78
CA ARG A 63 17.70 -11.85 -25.95
C ARG A 63 17.01 -10.66 -25.32
N THR A 64 17.32 -10.39 -24.05
CA THR A 64 16.71 -9.28 -23.32
C THR A 64 17.78 -8.36 -22.75
N ILE A 65 17.61 -7.07 -22.92
CA ILE A 65 18.36 -6.05 -22.19
C ILE A 65 17.52 -5.66 -20.99
N ILE A 66 18.06 -5.78 -19.79
CA ILE A 66 17.35 -5.47 -18.56
C ILE A 66 17.95 -4.22 -17.94
N SER A 67 17.09 -3.26 -17.63
CA SER A 67 17.46 -2.04 -16.91
C SER A 67 16.61 -1.88 -15.64
N HIS A 68 17.25 -1.34 -14.61
CA HIS A 68 16.59 -1.00 -13.36
C HIS A 68 16.52 0.52 -13.23
N PRO A 69 15.40 1.06 -12.72
CA PRO A 69 15.30 2.48 -12.43
C PRO A 69 16.45 2.96 -11.54
N GLY A 70 17.06 4.09 -11.90
CA GLY A 70 18.20 4.68 -11.17
C GLY A 70 19.56 3.97 -11.37
N GLN A 71 19.63 2.88 -12.15
CA GLN A 71 20.89 2.24 -12.51
C GLN A 71 21.33 2.62 -13.93
N PHE A 72 22.60 3.03 -14.05
CA PHE A 72 23.21 3.34 -15.34
C PHE A 72 23.69 2.11 -16.11
N VAL A 73 23.74 0.94 -15.47
CA VAL A 73 24.24 -0.30 -16.07
C VAL A 73 23.07 -1.14 -16.55
N GLU A 74 22.99 -1.37 -17.86
CA GLU A 74 22.06 -2.33 -18.45
C GLU A 74 22.69 -3.73 -18.47
N LYS A 75 21.91 -4.77 -18.15
CA LYS A 75 22.35 -6.17 -18.21
C LYS A 75 21.81 -6.84 -19.46
N LEU A 76 22.71 -7.34 -20.32
CA LEU A 76 22.33 -8.21 -21.42
C LEU A 76 22.12 -9.64 -20.90
N VAL A 77 20.96 -10.21 -21.18
CA VAL A 77 20.60 -11.58 -20.87
C VAL A 77 20.33 -12.33 -22.19
N PRO A 78 21.18 -13.30 -22.57
CA PRO A 78 21.22 -13.85 -23.93
C PRO A 78 20.20 -14.95 -24.23
N SER A 79 19.37 -15.39 -23.29
CA SER A 79 18.32 -16.38 -23.55
C SER A 79 17.07 -16.14 -22.70
N PHE A 80 15.90 -16.53 -23.22
CA PHE A 80 14.64 -16.48 -22.48
C PHE A 80 14.68 -17.23 -21.14
N ALA A 81 15.33 -18.40 -21.10
CA ALA A 81 15.51 -19.16 -19.86
C ALA A 81 16.34 -18.39 -18.82
N GLN A 82 17.39 -17.68 -19.28
CA GLN A 82 18.18 -16.83 -18.40
C GLN A 82 17.42 -15.56 -17.98
N THR A 83 16.50 -15.05 -18.80
CA THR A 83 15.61 -13.95 -18.40
C THR A 83 14.69 -14.37 -17.26
N ILE A 84 14.11 -15.59 -17.34
CA ILE A 84 13.31 -16.17 -16.24
C ILE A 84 14.15 -16.30 -14.97
N ALA A 85 15.35 -16.89 -15.10
CA ALA A 85 16.26 -17.06 -13.97
C ALA A 85 16.66 -15.71 -13.35
N TYR A 86 16.86 -14.67 -14.16
CA TYR A 86 17.18 -13.33 -13.68
C TYR A 86 16.02 -12.70 -12.91
N PHE A 87 14.77 -12.83 -13.39
CA PHE A 87 13.60 -12.39 -12.62
C PHE A 87 13.51 -13.12 -11.28
N ALA A 88 13.71 -14.43 -11.25
CA ALA A 88 13.70 -15.22 -10.03
C ALA A 88 14.81 -14.80 -9.06
N GLU A 89 16.03 -14.59 -9.54
CA GLU A 89 17.17 -14.14 -8.75
C GLU A 89 16.96 -12.74 -8.17
N GLN A 90 16.58 -11.77 -9.01
CA GLN A 90 16.38 -10.38 -8.57
C GLN A 90 15.20 -10.27 -7.61
N THR A 91 14.09 -10.95 -7.90
CA THR A 91 12.97 -10.95 -6.95
C THR A 91 13.36 -11.66 -5.67
N ALA A 92 14.04 -12.81 -5.68
CA ALA A 92 14.48 -13.49 -4.46
C ALA A 92 15.47 -12.66 -3.63
N ALA A 93 16.37 -11.91 -4.28
CA ALA A 93 17.31 -11.01 -3.62
C ALA A 93 16.64 -9.74 -3.08
N SER A 94 15.58 -9.25 -3.76
CA SER A 94 14.83 -8.06 -3.38
C SER A 94 13.61 -8.35 -2.51
N HIS A 95 13.21 -9.62 -2.32
CA HIS A 95 12.32 -10.00 -1.23
C HIS A 95 12.97 -9.50 0.06
N PRO A 96 12.35 -8.54 0.78
CA PRO A 96 12.98 -7.99 1.95
C PRO A 96 13.18 -9.14 2.93
N LYS A 97 14.44 -9.37 3.34
CA LYS A 97 14.73 -9.56 4.75
C LYS A 97 14.01 -8.42 5.46
N THR A 98 12.78 -8.66 5.93
CA THR A 98 11.91 -7.75 6.71
C THR A 98 12.46 -6.33 6.74
N SER A 99 12.13 -5.55 5.70
CA SER A 99 12.57 -4.15 5.62
C SER A 99 12.26 -3.47 6.95
N ARG A 100 13.28 -2.92 7.62
CA ARG A 100 13.13 -2.10 8.84
C ARG A 100 12.20 -0.89 8.64
N ALA A 101 11.76 -0.61 7.41
CA ALA A 101 10.85 0.48 7.10
C ALA A 101 9.44 0.29 7.66
N PHE A 102 8.99 -0.94 7.92
CA PHE A 102 7.65 -1.21 8.44
C PHE A 102 7.72 -2.17 9.63
N ALA A 103 7.42 -1.67 10.82
CA ALA A 103 7.31 -2.44 12.03
C ALA A 103 5.91 -2.29 12.61
N GLY A 104 5.25 -3.42 12.87
CA GLY A 104 4.00 -3.48 13.61
C GLY A 104 4.19 -4.40 14.80
N ARG A 105 3.93 -3.89 16.00
CA ARG A 105 3.93 -4.69 17.22
C ARG A 105 2.48 -4.88 17.66
N GLU A 106 2.04 -6.12 17.65
CA GLU A 106 0.73 -6.49 18.19
C GLU A 106 0.71 -6.16 19.68
N LEU A 107 -0.32 -5.43 20.11
CA LEU A 107 -0.57 -5.12 21.52
C LEU A 107 -1.73 -5.98 22.03
N PRO A 108 -1.70 -6.41 23.30
CA PRO A 108 -2.86 -6.99 23.95
C PRO A 108 -4.05 -6.02 23.89
N LEU A 109 -5.26 -6.52 23.59
CA LEU A 109 -6.47 -5.70 23.48
C LEU A 109 -6.84 -5.02 24.81
N GLU A 110 -6.42 -5.59 25.94
CA GLU A 110 -6.58 -5.02 27.28
C GLU A 110 -5.86 -3.66 27.40
N MET A 111 -4.83 -3.43 26.58
CA MET A 111 -4.16 -2.14 26.52
C MET A 111 -5.01 -1.06 25.86
N LEU A 112 -6.15 -1.38 25.20
CA LEU A 112 -7.05 -0.35 24.66
C LEU A 112 -7.54 0.62 25.74
N ALA A 113 -7.77 0.13 26.97
CA ALA A 113 -8.22 0.96 28.08
C ALA A 113 -7.19 2.02 28.49
N SER A 114 -5.91 1.75 28.27
CA SER A 114 -4.79 2.68 28.49
C SER A 114 -4.27 3.33 27.21
N ALA A 115 -4.80 2.92 26.05
CA ALA A 115 -4.48 3.48 24.74
C ALA A 115 -5.37 4.69 24.41
N ASP A 116 -5.41 5.06 23.13
CA ASP A 116 -6.26 6.14 22.63
C ASP A 116 -7.76 5.87 22.90
N LYS A 117 -8.43 6.84 23.56
CA LYS A 117 -9.85 6.77 23.93
C LYS A 117 -10.78 6.54 22.74
N ALA A 118 -10.37 6.98 21.56
CA ALA A 118 -11.12 6.81 20.33
C ALA A 118 -11.12 5.35 19.88
N LEU A 119 -9.95 4.70 19.90
CA LEU A 119 -9.84 3.28 19.57
C LEU A 119 -10.57 2.41 20.60
N ALA A 120 -10.51 2.77 21.88
CA ALA A 120 -11.27 2.09 22.93
C ALA A 120 -12.79 2.21 22.72
N SER A 121 -13.28 3.41 22.40
CA SER A 121 -14.71 3.64 22.09
C SER A 121 -15.17 2.83 20.89
N LEU A 122 -14.35 2.79 19.83
CA LEU A 122 -14.65 2.00 18.64
C LEU A 122 -14.70 0.50 18.94
N PHE A 123 -13.79 0.00 19.79
CA PHE A 123 -13.81 -1.40 20.23
C PHE A 123 -15.04 -1.74 21.06
N ALA A 124 -15.43 -0.88 22.00
CA ALA A 124 -16.65 -1.04 22.77
C ALA A 124 -17.89 -1.11 21.86
N HIS A 125 -17.96 -0.24 20.85
CA HIS A 125 -19.03 -0.31 19.87
C HIS A 125 -19.04 -1.62 19.07
N TRP A 126 -17.88 -2.14 18.70
CA TRP A 126 -17.80 -3.43 18.01
C TRP A 126 -18.37 -4.58 18.86
N ILE A 127 -18.16 -4.54 20.18
CA ILE A 127 -18.79 -5.48 21.12
C ILE A 127 -20.32 -5.25 21.17
N ASP A 128 -20.77 -4.02 21.37
CA ASP A 128 -22.19 -3.67 21.55
C ASP A 128 -23.03 -3.94 20.30
N SER A 129 -22.44 -3.76 19.12
CA SER A 129 -23.06 -4.06 17.83
C SER A 129 -23.17 -5.55 17.54
N LYS A 130 -22.69 -6.42 18.43
CA LYS A 130 -22.54 -7.87 18.21
C LYS A 130 -21.79 -8.16 16.91
N GLN A 131 -20.79 -7.32 16.61
CA GLN A 131 -19.92 -7.45 15.44
C GLN A 131 -20.66 -7.31 14.10
N VAL A 132 -21.86 -6.74 14.08
CA VAL A 132 -22.62 -6.49 12.84
C VAL A 132 -22.29 -5.10 12.30
N TYR A 133 -21.81 -5.05 11.07
CA TYR A 133 -21.52 -3.79 10.39
C TYR A 133 -22.83 -3.11 9.94
N ASP A 134 -23.03 -1.87 10.38
CA ASP A 134 -24.12 -1.01 9.95
C ASP A 134 -23.53 0.32 9.48
N SER A 135 -23.39 0.50 8.16
CA SER A 135 -22.77 1.69 7.57
C SER A 135 -23.50 2.99 7.94
N ALA A 136 -24.82 2.93 8.14
CA ALA A 136 -25.61 4.08 8.56
C ALA A 136 -25.26 4.55 9.98
N LYS A 137 -24.70 3.65 10.81
CA LYS A 137 -24.28 3.95 12.18
C LYS A 137 -22.78 4.16 12.32
N LEU A 138 -21.96 3.69 11.36
CA LEU A 138 -20.51 3.82 11.45
C LEU A 138 -20.07 5.30 11.59
N ALA A 139 -20.68 6.20 10.82
CA ALA A 139 -20.38 7.63 10.87
C ALA A 139 -20.67 8.25 12.25
N ASP A 140 -21.72 7.78 12.93
CA ASP A 140 -22.10 8.25 14.27
C ASP A 140 -21.19 7.67 15.37
N VAL A 141 -20.44 6.62 15.05
CA VAL A 141 -19.67 5.82 16.00
C VAL A 141 -18.18 6.09 15.91
N LEU A 142 -17.68 6.43 14.72
CA LEU A 142 -16.29 6.81 14.53
C LEU A 142 -16.01 8.06 15.36
N PRO A 143 -15.21 7.99 16.43
CA PRO A 143 -15.04 9.14 17.29
C PRO A 143 -14.32 10.26 16.52
N ASP A 144 -14.78 11.50 16.71
CA ASP A 144 -14.19 12.70 16.07
C ASP A 144 -12.68 12.80 16.28
N SER A 145 -12.17 12.26 17.39
CA SER A 145 -10.75 12.20 17.71
C SER A 145 -9.93 11.30 16.76
N LEU A 146 -10.55 10.32 16.09
CA LEU A 146 -9.92 9.61 14.97
C LEU A 146 -9.80 10.49 13.73
N ARG A 147 -10.50 11.64 13.68
CA ARG A 147 -10.50 12.61 12.57
C ARG A 147 -10.81 11.97 11.22
N GLY A 148 -11.66 10.94 11.21
CA GLY A 148 -11.97 10.18 10.00
C GLY A 148 -10.81 9.34 9.44
N ARG A 149 -9.82 8.96 10.26
CA ARG A 149 -8.71 8.09 9.86
C ARG A 149 -9.08 6.62 9.92
N PHE A 150 -9.82 6.15 8.91
CA PHE A 150 -10.18 4.75 8.78
C PHE A 150 -10.09 4.25 7.34
N ILE A 151 -10.07 2.92 7.21
CA ILE A 151 -10.23 2.20 5.94
C ILE A 151 -11.15 1.02 6.17
N LEU A 152 -12.05 0.79 5.23
CA LEU A 152 -12.96 -0.35 5.21
C LEU A 152 -12.54 -1.26 4.06
N VAL A 153 -12.39 -2.55 4.34
CA VAL A 153 -12.03 -3.55 3.32
C VAL A 153 -12.94 -4.76 3.40
N GLU A 154 -13.20 -5.37 2.26
CA GLU A 154 -14.00 -6.59 2.13
C GLU A 154 -13.27 -7.61 1.25
N PRO A 155 -13.42 -8.92 1.50
CA PRO A 155 -12.90 -9.94 0.62
C PRO A 155 -13.76 -10.02 -0.66
N VAL A 156 -13.15 -9.76 -1.81
CA VAL A 156 -13.75 -9.87 -3.14
C VAL A 156 -12.82 -10.71 -3.99
N ASP A 157 -13.32 -11.82 -4.54
CA ASP A 157 -12.56 -12.75 -5.39
C ASP A 157 -11.21 -13.19 -4.79
N GLY A 158 -11.17 -13.43 -3.48
CA GLY A 158 -9.97 -13.85 -2.74
C GLY A 158 -8.96 -12.74 -2.43
N ARG A 159 -9.25 -11.50 -2.81
CA ARG A 159 -8.42 -10.32 -2.50
C ARG A 159 -9.15 -9.41 -1.49
N LEU A 160 -8.38 -8.71 -0.67
CA LEU A 160 -8.94 -7.69 0.22
C LEU A 160 -9.09 -6.39 -0.55
N THR A 161 -10.32 -6.00 -0.82
CA THR A 161 -10.65 -4.84 -1.64
C THR A 161 -11.14 -3.69 -0.77
N ILE A 162 -10.63 -2.50 -1.03
CA ILE A 162 -11.00 -1.27 -0.32
C ILE A 162 -12.42 -0.89 -0.72
N THR A 163 -13.30 -0.75 0.27
CA THR A 163 -14.70 -0.33 0.05
C THR A 163 -14.93 1.10 0.49
N GLU A 164 -14.15 1.60 1.46
CA GLU A 164 -14.23 2.98 1.91
C GLU A 164 -12.90 3.45 2.51
N VAL A 165 -12.58 4.73 2.30
CA VAL A 165 -11.43 5.38 2.94
C VAL A 165 -11.91 6.67 3.58
N GLY A 166 -11.72 6.77 4.88
CA GLY A 166 -12.16 7.91 5.66
C GLY A 166 -11.41 9.20 5.31
N PRO A 167 -12.05 10.37 5.49
CA PRO A 167 -11.50 11.66 5.06
C PRO A 167 -10.18 12.05 5.73
N GLY A 168 -9.88 11.51 6.91
CA GLY A 168 -8.61 11.76 7.61
C GLY A 168 -7.43 10.92 7.11
N PHE A 169 -7.66 9.95 6.23
CA PHE A 169 -6.57 9.19 5.63
C PHE A 169 -5.89 10.01 4.53
N GLU A 170 -4.93 10.84 4.93
CA GLU A 170 -4.29 11.83 4.04
C GLU A 170 -2.93 11.39 3.49
N ILE A 171 -2.48 10.18 3.82
CA ILE A 171 -1.12 9.69 3.51
C ILE A 171 -0.83 9.80 2.01
N PHE A 172 -1.76 9.41 1.13
CA PHE A 172 -1.59 9.43 -0.33
C PHE A 172 -2.40 10.54 -1.03
N GLY A 173 -2.83 11.55 -0.28
CA GLY A 173 -3.60 12.67 -0.80
C GLY A 173 -5.08 12.35 -1.13
N GLU A 174 -5.81 13.42 -1.43
CA GLU A 174 -7.27 13.37 -1.65
C GLU A 174 -7.65 12.62 -2.94
N THR A 175 -6.87 12.79 -4.00
CA THR A 175 -7.13 12.15 -5.29
C THR A 175 -7.13 10.63 -5.17
N TRP A 176 -6.10 10.06 -4.53
CA TRP A 176 -6.08 8.61 -4.30
C TRP A 176 -7.26 8.18 -3.43
N ARG A 177 -7.52 8.88 -2.32
CA ARG A 177 -8.62 8.56 -1.40
C ARG A 177 -9.98 8.46 -2.10
N LYS A 178 -10.29 9.39 -3.02
CA LYS A 178 -11.54 9.39 -3.80
C LYS A 178 -11.65 8.23 -4.80
N ASN A 179 -10.52 7.71 -5.27
CA ASN A 179 -10.44 6.65 -6.27
C ASN A 179 -10.06 5.27 -5.69
N ALA A 180 -9.80 5.18 -4.38
CA ALA A 180 -9.34 3.96 -3.74
C ALA A 180 -10.40 2.85 -3.67
N ARG A 181 -11.69 3.20 -3.71
CA ARG A 181 -12.79 2.23 -3.70
C ARG A 181 -12.67 1.28 -4.90
N GLY A 182 -12.72 -0.02 -4.62
CA GLY A 182 -12.59 -1.09 -5.61
C GLY A 182 -11.14 -1.53 -5.85
N LEU A 183 -10.14 -0.81 -5.32
CA LEU A 183 -8.75 -1.23 -5.42
C LEU A 183 -8.43 -2.31 -4.37
N PRO A 184 -7.66 -3.34 -4.74
CA PRO A 184 -7.04 -4.25 -3.78
C PRO A 184 -6.13 -3.51 -2.80
N MET A 185 -6.09 -3.97 -1.56
CA MET A 185 -5.34 -3.32 -0.49
C MET A 185 -3.83 -3.28 -0.75
N GLU A 186 -3.30 -4.28 -1.44
CA GLU A 186 -1.90 -4.32 -1.85
C GLU A 186 -1.57 -3.37 -3.01
N GLU A 187 -2.58 -2.82 -3.71
CA GLU A 187 -2.42 -1.85 -4.80
C GLU A 187 -2.51 -0.40 -4.29
N GLN A 188 -2.06 -0.17 -3.05
CA GLN A 188 -1.82 1.18 -2.52
C GLN A 188 -0.63 1.85 -3.23
N PRO A 189 -0.55 3.20 -3.22
CA PRO A 189 0.51 3.93 -3.92
C PRO A 189 1.92 3.55 -3.46
N ASP A 190 2.10 3.32 -2.16
CA ASP A 190 3.27 2.58 -1.67
C ASP A 190 2.97 1.09 -1.68
N TYR A 191 3.40 0.40 -2.75
CA TYR A 191 3.20 -1.03 -2.93
C TYR A 191 3.74 -1.86 -1.76
N ASN A 192 4.92 -1.53 -1.23
CA ASN A 192 5.54 -2.29 -0.15
C ASN A 192 4.75 -2.14 1.15
N TYR A 193 4.28 -0.92 1.42
CA TYR A 193 3.37 -0.67 2.53
C TYR A 193 2.03 -1.39 2.33
N GLY A 194 1.47 -1.35 1.12
CA GLY A 194 0.25 -2.07 0.76
C GLY A 194 0.34 -3.57 1.03
N GLN A 195 1.38 -4.23 0.52
CA GLN A 195 1.67 -5.66 0.75
C GLN A 195 1.81 -5.98 2.24
N TRP A 196 2.53 -5.14 2.99
CA TRP A 196 2.71 -5.33 4.44
C TRP A 196 1.38 -5.22 5.20
N VAL A 197 0.59 -4.17 4.95
CA VAL A 197 -0.72 -3.99 5.62
C VAL A 197 -1.71 -5.07 5.21
N GLN A 198 -1.73 -5.47 3.94
CA GLN A 198 -2.60 -6.52 3.41
C GLN A 198 -2.43 -7.83 4.18
N GLY A 199 -1.19 -8.25 4.47
CA GLY A 199 -0.92 -9.46 5.25
C GLY A 199 -1.51 -9.40 6.66
N ILE A 200 -1.51 -8.22 7.28
CA ILE A 200 -2.06 -8.00 8.62
C ILE A 200 -3.59 -8.11 8.61
N TYR A 201 -4.26 -7.49 7.63
CA TYR A 201 -5.71 -7.57 7.49
C TYR A 201 -6.17 -8.99 7.13
N ARG A 202 -5.41 -9.70 6.29
CA ARG A 202 -5.70 -11.10 5.96
C ARG A 202 -5.70 -11.98 7.20
N ARG A 203 -4.74 -11.79 8.11
CA ARG A 203 -4.73 -12.53 9.38
C ARG A 203 -5.99 -12.29 10.21
N VAL A 204 -6.47 -11.05 10.29
CA VAL A 204 -7.72 -10.71 11.00
C VAL A 204 -8.95 -11.30 10.30
N GLN A 205 -8.96 -11.30 8.97
CA GLN A 205 -10.01 -11.96 8.18
C GLN A 205 -10.09 -13.45 8.49
N GLU A 206 -8.94 -14.14 8.56
CA GLU A 206 -8.85 -15.59 8.75
C GLU A 206 -9.19 -16.01 10.19
N THR A 207 -8.76 -15.22 11.18
CA THR A 207 -8.97 -15.57 12.60
C THR A 207 -10.27 -15.01 13.16
N LEU A 208 -10.84 -13.96 12.55
CA LEU A 208 -11.94 -13.15 13.09
C LEU A 208 -11.64 -12.57 14.48
N VAL A 209 -10.35 -12.46 14.85
CA VAL A 209 -9.91 -11.88 16.12
C VAL A 209 -9.49 -10.43 15.89
N PRO A 210 -10.06 -9.45 16.63
CA PRO A 210 -9.62 -8.07 16.59
C PRO A 210 -8.13 -7.92 16.87
N ARG A 211 -7.51 -6.92 16.24
CA ARG A 211 -6.07 -6.69 16.38
C ARG A 211 -5.77 -5.24 16.67
N LEU A 212 -5.04 -4.99 17.76
CA LEU A 212 -4.41 -3.71 18.04
C LEU A 212 -2.92 -3.79 17.70
N ASP A 213 -2.44 -2.83 16.92
CA ASP A 213 -1.02 -2.69 16.58
C ASP A 213 -0.50 -1.32 17.04
N GLU A 214 0.73 -1.29 17.53
CA GLU A 214 1.59 -0.11 17.48
C GLU A 214 2.44 -0.18 16.21
N VAL A 215 2.30 0.82 15.34
CA VAL A 215 2.94 0.87 14.04
C VAL A 215 4.01 1.95 14.00
N ASN A 216 5.19 1.57 13.53
CA ASN A 216 6.28 2.46 13.13
C ASN A 216 6.59 2.20 11.66
N ALA A 217 6.30 3.17 10.80
CA ALA A 217 6.40 2.99 9.35
C ALA A 217 7.03 4.20 8.65
N THR A 218 7.91 3.94 7.69
CA THR A 218 8.37 4.92 6.70
C THR A 218 7.66 4.64 5.38
N ILE A 219 6.65 5.45 5.06
CA ILE A 219 5.75 5.26 3.91
C ILE A 219 6.16 6.22 2.79
N ARG A 220 6.36 5.69 1.59
CA ARG A 220 6.61 6.49 0.38
C ARG A 220 5.31 7.14 -0.09
N ARG A 221 5.37 8.38 -0.57
CA ARG A 221 4.23 9.08 -1.16
C ARG A 221 4.58 9.44 -2.61
N PRO A 222 4.31 8.54 -3.56
CA PRO A 222 4.76 8.73 -4.94
C PRO A 222 4.18 9.99 -5.60
N ASP A 223 2.96 10.39 -5.24
CA ASP A 223 2.31 11.63 -5.70
C ASP A 223 3.06 12.89 -5.25
N ARG A 224 3.79 12.82 -4.14
CA ARG A 224 4.58 13.93 -3.55
C ARG A 224 6.08 13.77 -3.74
N ASN A 225 6.52 12.66 -4.32
CA ASN A 225 7.91 12.26 -4.46
C ASN A 225 8.71 12.35 -3.14
N ASP A 226 8.11 11.93 -2.03
CA ASP A 226 8.78 11.94 -0.73
C ASP A 226 8.45 10.69 0.12
N SER A 227 8.86 10.69 1.39
CA SER A 227 8.53 9.65 2.36
C SER A 227 8.23 10.28 3.70
N ILE A 228 7.27 9.70 4.42
CA ILE A 228 6.93 10.11 5.78
C ILE A 228 7.29 9.01 6.75
N HIS A 229 7.86 9.40 7.89
CA HIS A 229 7.92 8.54 9.04
C HIS A 229 6.69 8.79 9.91
N CYS A 230 6.01 7.72 10.31
CA CYS A 230 4.81 7.78 11.14
C CYS A 230 4.86 6.73 12.24
N HIS A 231 4.49 7.16 13.45
CA HIS A 231 4.18 6.30 14.60
C HIS A 231 2.69 6.47 14.88
N TYR A 232 1.95 5.36 14.90
CA TYR A 232 0.51 5.39 15.17
C TYR A 232 0.03 4.07 15.77
N GLN A 233 -1.08 4.12 16.49
CA GLN A 233 -1.81 2.92 16.89
C GLN A 233 -2.91 2.61 15.89
N ARG A 234 -3.13 1.33 15.61
CA ARG A 234 -4.16 0.86 14.67
C ARG A 234 -4.98 -0.24 15.28
N LEU A 235 -6.29 -0.09 15.26
CA LEU A 235 -7.24 -1.14 15.60
C LEU A 235 -7.89 -1.67 14.33
N ILE A 236 -7.87 -2.98 14.14
CA ILE A 236 -8.55 -3.67 13.04
C ILE A 236 -9.65 -4.55 13.64
N LEU A 237 -10.89 -4.34 13.18
CA LEU A 237 -12.07 -5.00 13.71
C LEU A 237 -12.76 -5.80 12.60
N PRO A 238 -12.96 -7.12 12.80
CA PRO A 238 -13.75 -7.93 11.89
C PRO A 238 -15.24 -7.80 12.21
N PHE A 239 -15.99 -7.23 11.28
CA PHE A 239 -17.45 -7.21 11.32
C PHE A 239 -18.06 -8.23 10.34
N THR A 240 -19.32 -8.55 10.57
CA THR A 240 -20.20 -9.22 9.61
C THR A 240 -21.04 -8.16 8.88
N CYS A 241 -20.96 -8.10 7.55
CA CYS A 241 -21.74 -7.19 6.73
C CYS A 241 -23.23 -7.53 6.77
N LYS A 242 -24.04 -6.52 7.12
CA LYS A 242 -25.50 -6.60 7.13
C LYS A 242 -26.01 -6.67 5.69
N GLY A 243 -26.36 -7.87 5.24
CA GLY A 243 -26.95 -8.12 3.92
C GLY A 243 -26.54 -9.47 3.33
N ASN A 244 -25.23 -9.66 3.10
CA ASN A 244 -24.69 -10.90 2.54
C ASN A 244 -24.10 -11.84 3.60
N GLY A 245 -23.95 -11.39 4.86
CA GLY A 245 -23.29 -12.15 5.92
C GLY A 245 -21.78 -12.31 5.71
N GLY A 246 -21.19 -11.59 4.75
CA GLY A 246 -19.76 -11.60 4.47
C GLY A 246 -18.96 -10.86 5.53
N THR A 247 -17.65 -11.11 5.59
CA THR A 247 -16.75 -10.40 6.50
C THR A 247 -16.39 -9.03 5.95
N CYS A 248 -16.36 -8.02 6.81
CA CYS A 248 -15.81 -6.71 6.51
C CYS A 248 -14.83 -6.33 7.61
N LEU A 249 -13.72 -5.70 7.25
CA LEU A 249 -12.70 -5.29 8.20
C LEU A 249 -12.65 -3.77 8.24
N LEU A 250 -12.86 -3.21 9.43
CA LEU A 250 -12.66 -1.79 9.70
C LEU A 250 -11.31 -1.61 10.37
N GLY A 251 -10.41 -0.90 9.71
CA GLY A 251 -9.18 -0.41 10.31
C GLY A 251 -9.27 1.06 10.66
N ALA A 252 -9.05 1.40 11.91
CA ALA A 252 -8.97 2.77 12.40
C ALA A 252 -7.59 3.04 12.98
N SER A 253 -7.12 4.29 12.86
CA SER A 253 -5.81 4.67 13.42
C SER A 253 -5.86 5.95 14.24
N ALA A 254 -5.15 5.95 15.36
CA ALA A 254 -4.85 7.12 16.18
C ALA A 254 -3.37 7.46 16.03
N VAL A 255 -3.06 8.72 15.73
CA VAL A 255 -1.68 9.20 15.57
C VAL A 255 -1.21 9.84 16.86
N ASP A 256 0.03 9.55 17.25
CA ASP A 256 0.67 10.29 18.33
C ASP A 256 0.97 11.72 17.83
N PHE A 257 0.20 12.69 18.31
CA PHE A 257 0.32 14.11 17.91
C PHE A 257 1.66 14.77 18.27
N TRP A 258 2.62 14.05 18.83
CA TRP A 258 3.81 14.64 19.47
C TRP A 258 5.06 14.81 18.58
N LYS A 259 5.04 14.47 17.29
CA LYS A 259 6.26 14.61 16.45
C LYS A 259 6.13 15.22 15.05
N GLN A 260 4.94 15.58 14.58
CA GLN A 260 4.81 16.20 13.24
C GLN A 260 4.86 17.74 13.26
N GLN A 261 4.52 18.40 14.37
CA GLN A 261 4.57 19.87 14.45
C GLN A 261 6.01 20.40 14.46
N SER A 262 6.95 19.67 15.09
CA SER A 262 8.32 20.15 15.31
C SER A 262 9.28 20.00 14.11
N ALA A 263 8.87 19.31 13.04
CA ALA A 263 9.67 19.18 11.81
C ALA A 263 9.34 20.25 10.76
N LEU A 264 8.10 20.74 10.73
CA LEU A 264 7.69 21.81 9.82
C LEU A 264 8.11 23.19 10.34
N ASP A 265 8.01 23.43 11.65
CA ASP A 265 8.42 24.71 12.25
C ASP A 265 9.95 24.92 12.23
N ARG A 266 10.75 23.84 12.22
CA ARG A 266 12.22 23.96 12.13
C ARG A 266 12.73 24.33 10.75
N ARG A 267 12.02 23.97 9.67
CA ARG A 267 12.39 24.38 8.31
C ARG A 267 11.97 25.81 7.99
N ALA A 268 10.92 26.33 8.63
CA ALA A 268 10.46 27.70 8.42
C ALA A 268 11.37 28.76 9.06
N VAL A 269 12.27 28.38 9.98
CA VAL A 269 13.18 29.31 10.68
C VAL A 269 14.58 29.39 10.04
N GLU A 270 14.97 28.40 9.21
CA GLU A 270 16.30 28.37 8.58
C GLU A 270 16.38 29.04 7.18
N GLU A 271 15.26 29.49 6.61
CA GLU A 271 15.22 30.10 5.25
C GLU A 271 14.89 31.61 5.23
N CYS A 272 15.10 32.35 6.32
CA CYS A 272 15.15 33.82 6.28
C CYS A 272 16.59 34.32 6.47
N PRO A 273 17.33 34.64 5.40
CA PRO A 273 18.50 35.50 5.53
C PRO A 273 18.03 36.94 5.77
N ALA A 274 18.65 37.57 6.77
CA ALA A 274 18.57 39.02 7.00
C ALA A 274 19.25 39.80 5.87
#